data_AF-A0A3D0V8H5-F1
#
_entry.id   AF-A0A3D0V8H5-F1
#
_cell.length_a   1.000
_cell.length_b   1.000
_cell.length_c   1.000
_cell.angle_alpha   90.00
_cell.angle_beta   90.00
_cell.angle_gamma   90.00
#
_symmetry.space_group_name_H-M   'P 1'
#
loop_
_entity.id
_entity.type
_entity.pdbx_description
1 polymer ?
#
loop_
_entity_poly.entity_id
_entity_poly.type
_entity_poly.pdbx_seq_one_letter_code
_entity_poly.pdbx_strand_id
1 'polypeptide(L)'
;SVYTASRALLLPDLATELTGQRVREQFGWLMSVPNRHQVVWHIIEDATVISVLNGLARFTAMGYADAAGSVSPHVFWWNGTSYEQLTHVRQDGTLTLDISPGFQAVLAAITMDR
;
A
#
# COMPACT_ATOMS: atom_id res chain seq x y z
N SER A 1 15.24 -15.10 2.94
CA SER A 1 14.73 -14.35 4.11
C SER A 1 13.55 -15.12 4.67
N VAL A 2 13.47 -15.39 5.97
CA VAL A 2 12.46 -16.33 6.50
C VAL A 2 11.09 -15.67 6.69
N TYR A 3 11.00 -14.34 6.85
CA TYR A 3 9.74 -13.58 6.83
C TYR A 3 9.96 -12.13 6.39
N THR A 4 9.98 -11.83 5.09
CA THR A 4 10.03 -10.42 4.63
C THR A 4 8.82 -9.63 5.11
N ALA A 5 7.67 -10.31 5.24
CA ALA A 5 6.41 -9.77 5.79
C ALA A 5 6.56 -9.02 7.12
N SER A 6 7.43 -9.50 8.03
CA SER A 6 7.58 -8.85 9.35
C SER A 6 8.26 -7.48 9.28
N ARG A 7 8.99 -7.18 8.20
CA ARG A 7 9.60 -5.85 7.98
C ARG A 7 8.57 -4.75 7.73
N ALA A 8 7.34 -5.10 7.37
CA ALA A 8 6.22 -4.16 7.29
C ALA A 8 5.99 -3.40 8.60
N LEU A 9 6.27 -4.04 9.74
CA LEU A 9 6.13 -3.44 11.07
C LEU A 9 7.20 -2.37 11.38
N LEU A 10 8.27 -2.33 10.59
CA LEU A 10 9.38 -1.39 10.76
C LEU A 10 9.26 -0.16 9.83
N LEU A 11 8.17 -0.05 9.07
CA LEU A 11 7.87 1.14 8.28
C LEU A 11 7.20 2.20 9.19
N PRO A 12 7.61 3.48 9.14
CA PRO A 12 8.43 4.14 8.12
C PRO A 12 9.92 4.19 8.40
N ASP A 13 10.40 3.79 9.58
CA ASP A 13 11.81 3.99 9.95
C ASP A 13 12.76 3.30 8.97
N LEU A 14 12.40 2.10 8.51
CA LEU A 14 13.13 1.35 7.49
C LEU A 14 13.12 2.06 6.12
N ALA A 15 12.08 2.83 5.80
CA ALA A 15 11.99 3.63 4.58
C ALA A 15 13.07 4.70 4.56
N THR A 16 13.09 5.48 5.62
CA THR A 16 14.01 6.59 5.81
C THR A 16 15.45 6.09 5.89
N GLU A 17 15.69 4.96 6.57
CA GLU A 17 17.00 4.33 6.67
C GLU A 17 17.53 3.83 5.31
N LEU A 18 16.66 3.20 4.49
CA LEU A 18 17.08 2.62 3.21
C LEU A 18 17.17 3.65 2.06
N THR A 19 16.32 4.68 2.09
CA THR A 19 16.21 5.65 0.97
C THR A 19 16.92 6.97 1.25
N GLY A 20 17.19 7.30 2.53
CA GLY A 20 17.75 8.59 2.94
C GLY A 20 16.83 9.79 2.70
N GLN A 21 15.59 9.57 2.25
CA GLN A 21 14.62 10.63 1.97
C GLN A 21 13.78 10.89 3.23
N ARG A 22 13.61 12.17 3.59
CA ARG A 22 12.56 12.56 4.54
C ARG A 22 11.22 12.43 3.82
N VAL A 23 10.51 11.37 4.14
CA VAL A 23 9.14 11.13 3.73
C VAL A 23 8.29 12.35 4.10
N ARG A 24 7.50 12.87 3.15
CA ARG A 24 6.39 13.78 3.49
C ARG A 24 5.33 12.97 4.22
N GLU A 25 5.57 12.71 5.51
CA GLU A 25 4.73 11.85 6.37
C GLU A 25 3.24 12.24 6.34
N GLN A 26 2.95 13.51 6.00
CA GLN A 26 1.60 14.07 5.89
C GLN A 26 0.62 13.27 5.02
N PHE A 27 1.08 12.53 4.01
CA PHE A 27 0.21 11.74 3.14
C PHE A 27 0.27 10.23 3.41
N GLY A 28 1.28 9.77 4.15
CA GLY A 28 1.47 8.36 4.47
C GLY A 28 2.05 7.52 3.32
N TRP A 29 1.80 6.21 3.36
CA TRP A 29 2.27 5.26 2.34
C TRP A 29 1.26 4.16 2.07
N LEU A 30 1.37 3.58 0.87
CA LEU A 30 0.70 2.34 0.49
C LEU A 30 1.54 1.13 0.89
N MET A 31 0.89 0.02 1.19
CA MET A 31 1.53 -1.25 1.50
C MET A 31 0.68 -2.44 1.04
N SER A 32 1.32 -3.52 0.65
CA SER A 32 0.68 -4.83 0.47
C SER A 32 1.62 -5.98 0.86
N VAL A 33 1.02 -7.10 1.26
CA VAL A 33 1.73 -8.34 1.61
C VAL A 33 1.03 -9.51 0.91
N PRO A 34 1.31 -9.73 -0.39
CA PRO A 34 0.65 -10.79 -1.16
C PRO A 34 0.93 -12.19 -0.61
N ASN A 35 2.16 -12.43 -0.17
CA ASN A 35 2.62 -13.71 0.36
C ASN A 35 3.76 -13.53 1.37
N ARG A 36 4.14 -14.61 2.06
CA ARG A 36 5.15 -14.59 3.14
C ARG A 36 6.53 -14.04 2.74
N HIS A 37 6.85 -14.01 1.45
CA HIS A 37 8.15 -13.61 0.93
C HIS A 37 8.19 -12.17 0.41
N GLN A 38 7.02 -11.55 0.21
CA GLN A 38 6.89 -10.27 -0.47
C GLN A 38 6.19 -9.25 0.43
N VAL A 39 6.84 -8.09 0.58
CA VAL A 39 6.23 -6.85 1.07
C VAL A 39 6.52 -5.79 0.03
N VAL A 40 5.48 -5.10 -0.41
CA VAL A 40 5.60 -3.98 -1.34
C VAL A 40 4.99 -2.77 -0.70
N TRP A 41 5.63 -1.63 -0.85
CA TRP A 41 5.21 -0.38 -0.24
C TRP A 41 5.61 0.78 -1.15
N HIS A 42 4.91 1.90 -1.01
CA HIS A 42 5.14 3.10 -1.80
C HIS A 42 4.75 4.33 -1.00
N ILE A 43 5.69 5.25 -0.82
CA ILE A 43 5.46 6.54 -0.17
C ILE A 43 4.60 7.42 -1.07
N ILE A 44 3.62 8.12 -0.49
CA ILE A 44 2.76 9.03 -1.24
C ILE A 44 3.41 10.41 -1.27
N GLU A 45 3.90 10.81 -2.45
CA GLU A 45 4.55 12.11 -2.65
C GLU A 45 3.70 13.06 -3.51
N ASP A 46 3.02 12.50 -4.52
CA ASP A 46 2.26 13.25 -5.52
C ASP A 46 1.13 12.40 -6.15
N ALA A 47 0.49 12.94 -7.18
CA ALA A 47 -0.62 12.31 -7.89
C ALA A 47 -0.27 10.99 -8.61
N THR A 48 1.02 10.60 -8.72
CA THR A 48 1.41 9.28 -9.25
C THR A 48 0.89 8.15 -8.39
N VAL A 49 0.53 8.40 -7.12
CA VAL A 49 -0.09 7.41 -6.23
C VAL A 49 -1.32 6.74 -6.85
N ILE A 50 -2.06 7.42 -7.72
CA ILE A 50 -3.26 6.86 -8.37
C ILE A 50 -2.88 5.70 -9.29
N SER A 51 -1.84 5.87 -10.12
CA SER A 51 -1.36 4.81 -11.02
C SER A 51 -0.66 3.71 -10.21
N VAL A 52 0.10 4.10 -9.18
CA VAL A 52 0.78 3.15 -8.29
C VAL A 52 -0.20 2.28 -7.52
N LEU A 53 -1.31 2.83 -7.01
CA LEU A 53 -2.35 2.06 -6.33
C LEU A 53 -2.95 0.98 -7.24
N ASN A 54 -3.23 1.33 -8.50
CA ASN A 54 -3.72 0.37 -9.49
C ASN A 54 -2.67 -0.73 -9.80
N GLY A 55 -1.40 -0.34 -9.91
CA GLY A 55 -0.30 -1.28 -10.12
C GLY A 55 -0.11 -2.24 -8.94
N LEU A 56 -0.09 -1.70 -7.72
CA LEU A 56 -0.03 -2.44 -6.47
C LEU A 56 -1.19 -3.42 -6.38
N ALA A 57 -2.43 -2.98 -6.58
CA ALA A 57 -3.61 -3.83 -6.52
C ALA A 57 -3.51 -5.06 -7.44
N ARG A 58 -3.05 -4.87 -8.70
CA ARG A 58 -2.83 -5.98 -9.64
C ARG A 58 -1.68 -6.89 -9.21
N PHE A 59 -0.54 -6.30 -8.82
CA PHE A 59 0.63 -7.05 -8.37
C PHE A 59 0.29 -7.92 -7.15
N THR A 60 -0.41 -7.35 -6.17
CA THR A 60 -0.83 -8.04 -4.96
C THR A 60 -1.78 -9.19 -5.28
N ALA A 61 -2.78 -8.96 -6.14
CA ALA A 61 -3.71 -10.02 -6.55
C ALA A 61 -2.99 -11.19 -7.23
N MET A 62 -2.05 -10.91 -8.15
CA MET A 62 -1.26 -11.93 -8.83
C MET A 62 -0.36 -12.69 -7.85
N GLY A 63 0.38 -11.97 -7.00
CA GLY A 63 1.28 -12.57 -6.01
C GLY A 63 0.55 -13.33 -4.89
N TYR A 64 -0.72 -13.00 -4.64
CA TYR A 64 -1.59 -13.73 -3.72
C TYR A 64 -2.10 -15.03 -4.37
N ALA A 65 -2.56 -14.98 -5.62
CA ALA A 65 -3.14 -16.13 -6.30
C ALA A 65 -2.11 -17.23 -6.63
N ASP A 66 -0.86 -16.86 -6.92
CA ASP A 66 0.19 -17.78 -7.38
C ASP A 66 1.05 -18.37 -6.23
N ALA A 67 0.82 -17.94 -4.99
CA ALA A 67 1.70 -18.29 -3.87
C ALA A 67 1.24 -19.52 -3.07
N ALA A 68 2.16 -20.45 -2.79
CA ALA A 68 1.97 -21.55 -1.85
C ALA A 68 1.89 -21.12 -0.36
N GLY A 69 1.63 -19.84 -0.08
CA GLY A 69 1.50 -19.27 1.26
C GLY A 69 1.20 -17.79 1.16
N SER A 70 0.04 -17.52 0.57
CA SER A 70 -0.57 -16.22 0.42
C SER A 70 -0.91 -15.62 1.79
N VAL A 71 -0.84 -14.30 1.89
CA VAL A 71 -1.07 -13.57 3.15
C VAL A 71 -2.28 -12.65 2.99
N SER A 72 -2.24 -11.70 2.07
CA SER A 72 -3.37 -10.80 1.83
C SER A 72 -3.45 -10.37 0.35
N PRO A 73 -4.63 -10.39 -0.29
CA PRO A 73 -4.81 -9.87 -1.64
C PRO A 73 -4.97 -8.33 -1.66
N HIS A 74 -4.85 -7.66 -0.51
CA HIS A 74 -5.27 -6.27 -0.35
C HIS A 74 -4.10 -5.28 -0.26
N VAL A 75 -4.40 -4.06 -0.72
CA VAL A 75 -3.57 -2.87 -0.51
C VAL A 75 -4.13 -2.09 0.69
N PHE A 76 -3.21 -1.63 1.52
CA PHE A 76 -3.48 -0.84 2.72
C PHE A 76 -2.79 0.52 2.60
N TRP A 77 -3.39 1.54 3.19
CA TRP A 77 -2.80 2.86 3.36
C TRP A 77 -2.53 3.11 4.84
N TRP A 78 -1.30 3.50 5.17
CA TRP A 78 -0.97 4.03 6.49
C TRP A 78 -1.25 5.53 6.53
N ASN A 79 -2.16 5.96 7.39
CA ASN A 79 -2.56 7.36 7.50
C ASN A 79 -1.73 8.18 8.50
N GLY A 80 -0.63 7.62 9.04
CA GLY A 80 0.14 8.20 10.14
C GLY A 80 -0.14 7.54 11.50
N THR A 81 -1.28 6.87 11.65
CA THR A 81 -1.72 6.27 12.93
C THR A 81 -2.22 4.83 12.81
N SER A 82 -2.86 4.47 11.69
CA SER A 82 -3.41 3.14 11.46
C SER A 82 -3.34 2.77 9.98
N TYR A 83 -3.43 1.48 9.70
CA TYR A 83 -3.64 0.98 8.35
C TYR A 83 -5.13 0.91 8.02
N GLU A 84 -5.49 1.47 6.87
CA GLU A 84 -6.82 1.39 6.27
C GLU A 84 -6.75 0.52 5.00
N GLN A 85 -7.70 -0.39 4.82
CA GLN A 85 -7.76 -1.21 3.61
C GLN A 85 -8.39 -0.41 2.47
N LEU A 86 -7.70 -0.33 1.33
CA LEU A 86 -8.17 0.41 0.16
C LEU A 86 -8.78 -0.47 -0.93
N THR A 87 -8.68 -1.80 -0.79
CA THR A 87 -9.15 -2.74 -1.81
C THR A 87 -9.95 -3.87 -1.17
N HIS A 88 -11.03 -4.29 -1.82
CA HIS A 88 -11.88 -5.39 -1.38
C HIS A 88 -12.11 -6.37 -2.53
N VAL A 89 -12.16 -7.66 -2.21
CA VAL A 89 -12.55 -8.69 -3.17
C VAL A 89 -14.06 -8.90 -3.01
N ARG A 90 -14.82 -8.68 -4.08
CA ARG A 90 -16.26 -8.94 -4.11
C ARG A 90 -16.55 -10.44 -4.19
N GLN A 91 -17.82 -10.81 -4.00
CA GLN A 91 -18.27 -12.21 -4.10
C GLN A 91 -17.96 -12.87 -5.45
N ASP A 92 -17.90 -12.09 -6.53
CA ASP A 92 -17.56 -12.55 -7.88
C ASP A 92 -16.03 -12.65 -8.12
N GLY A 93 -15.21 -12.39 -7.10
CA GLY A 93 -13.75 -12.38 -7.20
C GLY A 93 -13.16 -11.08 -7.75
N THR A 94 -14.00 -10.09 -8.11
CA THR A 94 -13.52 -8.81 -8.62
C THR A 94 -12.88 -7.99 -7.50
N LEU A 95 -11.65 -7.53 -7.73
CA LEU A 95 -10.98 -6.57 -6.84
C LEU A 95 -11.50 -5.16 -7.12
N THR A 96 -12.01 -4.49 -6.07
CA THR A 96 -12.50 -3.11 -6.15
C THR A 96 -11.82 -2.22 -5.15
N LEU A 97 -11.63 -0.95 -5.50
CA LEU A 97 -11.11 0.05 -4.59
C LEU A 97 -12.25 0.59 -3.72
N ASP A 98 -12.02 0.67 -2.42
CA ASP A 98 -12.86 1.40 -1.48
C ASP A 98 -12.01 2.56 -0.94
N ILE A 99 -12.41 3.78 -1.30
CA ILE A 99 -11.66 4.98 -0.98
C ILE A 99 -12.28 5.57 0.28
N SER A 100 -11.59 5.40 1.41
CA SER A 100 -12.02 6.01 2.66
C SER A 100 -12.06 7.55 2.55
N PRO A 101 -12.87 8.23 3.37
CA PRO A 101 -12.87 9.69 3.40
C PRO A 101 -11.48 10.29 3.69
N GLY A 102 -10.67 9.61 4.53
CA GLY A 102 -9.30 10.01 4.83
C GLY A 102 -8.40 9.95 3.60
N PHE A 103 -8.46 8.84 2.86
CA PHE A 103 -7.65 8.69 1.65
C PHE A 103 -8.12 9.61 0.53
N GLN A 104 -9.43 9.88 0.44
CA GLN A 104 -9.98 10.87 -0.48
C GLN A 104 -9.41 12.28 -0.25
N ALA A 105 -9.24 12.67 1.01
CA ALA A 105 -8.63 13.96 1.36
C ALA A 105 -7.16 14.04 0.90
N VAL A 106 -6.39 12.95 1.02
CA VAL A 106 -5.03 12.86 0.48
C VAL A 106 -5.02 13.05 -1.03
N LEU A 107 -5.89 12.33 -1.75
CA LEU A 107 -6.00 12.45 -3.21
C LEU A 107 -6.39 13.87 -3.65
N ALA A 108 -7.26 14.55 -2.90
CA ALA A 108 -7.59 15.94 -3.16
C ALA A 108 -6.39 16.87 -2.95
N ALA A 109 -5.68 16.73 -1.82
CA ALA A 109 -4.53 17.56 -1.47
C ALA A 109 -3.40 17.48 -2.50
N ILE A 110 -3.01 16.26 -2.92
CA ILE A 110 -1.93 16.05 -3.89
C ILE A 110 -2.30 16.51 -5.31
N THR A 111 -3.59 16.58 -5.64
CA THR A 111 -4.06 17.05 -6.96
C THR A 111 -4.13 18.58 -7.01
N MET A 112 -4.34 19.23 -5.85
CA MET A 112 -4.38 20.69 -5.72
C MET A 112 -3.00 21.34 -5.62
N ASP A 113 -1.95 20.61 -5.25
CA ASP A 113 -0.56 21.11 -5.13
C ASP A 113 0.14 21.27 -6.50
N ARG A 114 -0.62 21.59 -7.56
CA ARG A 114 -0.17 21.65 -8.97
C ARG A 114 -0.10 23.08 -9.50
#